data_AF-A0A258R2U5-F1
#
_entry.id   AF-A0A258R2U5-F1
#
_cell.length_a   1.000
_cell.length_b   1.000
_cell.length_c   1.000
_cell.angle_alpha   90.00
_cell.angle_beta   90.00
_cell.angle_gamma   90.00
#
_symmetry.space_group_name_H-M   'P 1'
#
loop_
_entity.id
_entity.type
_entity.pdbx_description
1 polymer ?
#
loop_
_entity_poly.entity_id
_entity_poly.type
_entity_poly.pdbx_seq_one_letter_code
_entity_poly.pdbx_strand_id
1 'polypeptide(L)'
;MSAALVYALTGAALFVFGVAGLMLQPHLLRKILAFNVMGSGVFLVLVGLGQRAGIPDPVPQAMVLTGIVVAIAATALALALARQLLDLQGEMRLPEEELDKDRLDV
;
A
#
# COMPACT_ATOMS: atom_id res chain seq x y z
N MET A 1 12.07 14.68 20.86
CA MET A 1 11.94 13.51 19.97
C MET A 1 12.84 13.76 18.77
N SER A 2 13.70 12.82 18.38
CA SER A 2 14.47 12.99 17.13
C SER A 2 13.50 12.91 15.95
N ALA A 3 13.68 13.78 14.95
CA ALA A 3 12.82 13.80 13.76
C ALA A 3 12.76 12.41 13.09
N ALA A 4 13.91 11.74 12.98
CA ALA A 4 14.02 10.38 12.46
C ALA A 4 13.07 9.38 13.14
N LEU A 5 12.93 9.42 14.47
CA LEU A 5 12.02 8.52 15.19
C LEU A 5 10.56 8.83 14.91
N VAL A 6 10.18 10.11 14.79
CA VAL A 6 8.80 10.50 14.45
C VAL A 6 8.43 9.99 13.06
N TYR A 7 9.32 10.19 12.07
CA TYR A 7 9.11 9.68 10.71
C TYR A 7 9.06 8.15 10.68
N ALA A 8 9.98 7.47 11.37
CA ALA A 8 10.04 6.00 11.38
C ALA A 8 8.81 5.37 12.05
N LEU A 9 8.38 5.88 13.21
CA LEU A 9 7.19 5.37 13.91
C LEU A 9 5.90 5.65 13.13
N THR A 10 5.76 6.86 12.57
CA THR A 10 4.60 7.20 11.73
C THR A 10 4.58 6.33 10.48
N GLY A 11 5.72 6.17 9.81
CA GLY A 11 5.85 5.34 8.63
C GLY A 11 5.55 3.87 8.90
N ALA A 12 6.05 3.32 10.01
CA ALA A 12 5.74 1.96 10.45
C ALA A 12 4.23 1.77 10.75
N ALA A 13 3.60 2.74 11.42
CA ALA A 13 2.16 2.71 11.68
C ALA A 13 1.35 2.71 10.37
N LEU A 14 1.68 3.59 9.43
CA LEU A 14 1.03 3.63 8.11
C LEU A 14 1.26 2.33 7.32
N PHE A 15 2.45 1.75 7.39
CA PHE A 15 2.74 0.46 6.75
C PHE A 15 1.83 -0.64 7.30
N VAL A 16 1.72 -0.76 8.63
CA VAL A 16 0.85 -1.75 9.29
C VAL A 16 -0.62 -1.52 8.93
N PHE A 17 -1.09 -0.27 8.94
CA PHE A 17 -2.47 0.04 8.53
C PHE A 17 -2.72 -0.28 7.06
N GLY A 18 -1.75 -0.04 6.18
CA GLY A 18 -1.84 -0.41 4.76
C GLY A 18 -1.89 -1.93 4.57
N VAL A 19 -1.08 -2.70 5.30
CA VAL A 19 -1.12 -4.17 5.27
C VAL A 19 -2.47 -4.69 5.77
N ALA A 20 -2.94 -4.18 6.91
CA ALA A 20 -4.24 -4.53 7.46
C ALA A 20 -5.38 -4.18 6.48
N GLY A 21 -5.33 -3.01 5.84
CA GLY A 21 -6.31 -2.61 4.83
C GLY A 21 -6.30 -3.52 3.59
N LEU A 22 -5.13 -3.99 3.16
CA LEU A 22 -5.01 -4.90 2.02
C LEU A 22 -5.60 -6.29 2.31
N MET A 23 -5.43 -6.78 3.55
CA MET A 23 -5.94 -8.08 3.99
C MET A 23 -7.43 -8.05 4.36
N LEU A 24 -7.91 -7.00 5.01
CA LEU A 24 -9.26 -6.95 5.60
C LEU A 24 -10.34 -6.40 4.66
N GLN A 25 -9.97 -5.70 3.57
CA GLN A 25 -10.98 -5.04 2.72
C GLN A 25 -11.38 -5.90 1.51
N PRO A 26 -12.68 -6.18 1.30
CA PRO A 26 -13.13 -6.98 0.15
C PRO A 26 -13.19 -6.18 -1.17
N HIS A 27 -13.34 -4.86 -1.08
CA HIS A 27 -13.51 -4.00 -2.26
C HIS A 27 -12.14 -3.59 -2.86
N LEU A 28 -11.97 -3.81 -4.16
CA LEU A 28 -10.73 -3.51 -4.90
C LEU A 28 -10.24 -2.07 -4.76
N LEU A 29 -11.13 -1.07 -4.78
CA LEU A 29 -10.73 0.33 -4.63
C LEU A 29 -10.12 0.59 -3.24
N ARG A 30 -10.66 -0.03 -2.20
CA ARG A 30 -10.10 0.08 -0.84
C ARG A 30 -8.77 -0.63 -0.72
N LYS A 31 -8.58 -1.75 -1.42
CA LYS A 31 -7.27 -2.42 -1.52
C LYS A 31 -6.23 -1.54 -2.22
N ILE A 32 -6.60 -0.84 -3.29
CA ILE A 32 -5.72 0.11 -4.00
C ILE A 32 -5.34 1.29 -3.10
N LEU A 33 -6.29 1.83 -2.33
CA LEU A 33 -6.02 2.88 -1.35
C LEU A 33 -5.10 2.37 -0.23
N ALA A 34 -5.36 1.18 0.31
CA ALA A 34 -4.53 0.57 1.35
C ALA A 34 -3.08 0.33 0.87
N PHE A 35 -2.90 -0.07 -0.39
CA PHE A 35 -1.59 -0.20 -1.01
C PHE A 35 -0.83 1.14 -1.07
N ASN A 36 -1.50 2.24 -1.42
CA ASN A 36 -0.89 3.57 -1.41
C ASN A 36 -0.54 4.06 0.01
N VAL A 37 -1.38 3.76 1.00
CA VAL A 37 -1.09 4.05 2.42
C VAL A 37 0.14 3.27 2.88
N MET A 38 0.23 1.98 2.53
CA MET A 38 1.39 1.15 2.81
C MET A 38 2.67 1.76 2.21
N GLY A 39 2.65 2.12 0.92
CA GLY A 39 3.79 2.72 0.22
C GLY A 39 4.21 4.07 0.81
N SER A 40 3.25 4.90 1.20
CA SER A 40 3.52 6.17 1.90
C SER A 40 4.25 5.95 3.23
N GLY A 41 3.89 4.87 3.96
CA GLY A 41 4.60 4.45 5.16
C GLY A 41 6.07 4.10 4.89
N VAL A 42 6.34 3.33 3.83
CA VAL A 42 7.72 2.99 3.39
C VAL A 42 8.52 4.25 3.06
N PHE A 43 7.91 5.20 2.34
CA PHE A 43 8.58 6.47 1.97
C PHE A 43 8.94 7.32 3.20
N LEU A 44 8.06 7.38 4.21
CA LEU A 44 8.36 8.08 5.46
C LEU A 44 9.50 7.43 6.23
N VAL A 45 9.56 6.09 6.28
CA VAL A 45 10.67 5.38 6.93
C VAL A 45 11.99 5.67 6.22
N LEU A 46 12.02 5.58 4.88
CA LEU A 46 13.22 5.83 4.08
C LEU A 46 13.78 7.25 4.28
N VAL A 47 12.94 8.28 4.16
CA VAL A 47 13.39 9.68 4.32
C VAL A 47 13.69 9.99 5.78
N GLY A 48 12.94 9.43 6.74
CA GLY A 48 13.15 9.64 8.17
C GLY A 48 14.48 9.09 8.66
N LEU A 49 14.78 7.84 8.34
CA LEU A 49 16.03 7.18 8.73
C LEU A 49 17.24 7.66 7.93
N GLY A 50 17.01 8.24 6.75
CA GLY A 50 18.06 8.84 5.93
C GLY A 50 18.66 10.11 6.52
N GLN A 51 18.01 10.78 7.47
CA GLN A 51 18.48 12.08 7.97
C GLN A 51 19.75 11.94 8.82
N ARG A 52 20.71 12.83 8.58
CA ARG A 52 21.94 12.94 9.39
C ARG A 52 21.97 14.29 10.09
N ALA A 53 21.90 14.30 11.41
CA ALA A 53 21.85 15.53 12.22
C ALA A 53 20.76 16.54 11.77
N GLY A 54 19.60 16.03 11.32
CA GLY A 54 18.50 16.86 10.81
C GLY A 54 18.66 17.35 9.36
N ILE A 55 19.77 16.99 8.70
CA ILE A 55 19.99 17.28 7.28
C ILE A 55 19.43 16.12 6.45
N PRO A 56 18.51 16.37 5.50
CA PRO A 56 18.01 15.33 4.60
C PRO A 56 19.13 14.74 3.73
N ASP A 57 19.22 13.42 3.66
CA ASP A 57 20.15 12.75 2.75
C ASP A 57 19.56 12.74 1.32
N PRO A 58 20.32 13.20 0.30
CA PRO A 58 19.84 13.29 -1.07
C PRO A 58 19.49 11.94 -1.69
N VAL A 59 20.08 10.82 -1.21
CA VAL A 59 19.85 9.50 -1.80
C VAL A 59 18.45 8.97 -1.48
N PRO A 60 18.01 8.85 -0.20
CA PRO A 60 16.63 8.46 0.11
C PRO A 60 15.58 9.44 -0.44
N GLN A 61 15.91 10.73 -0.52
CA GLN A 61 15.06 11.75 -1.15
C GLN A 61 14.78 11.42 -2.63
N ALA A 62 15.83 11.15 -3.41
CA ALA A 62 15.69 10.79 -4.82
C ALA A 62 14.96 9.46 -5.02
N MET A 63 15.22 8.47 -4.14
CA MET A 63 14.53 7.17 -4.15
C MET A 63 13.03 7.32 -3.88
N VAL A 64 12.63 8.19 -2.95
CA VAL A 64 11.21 8.45 -2.68
C VAL A 64 10.55 9.20 -3.83
N LEU A 65 11.21 10.19 -4.42
CA LEU A 65 10.65 10.91 -5.58
C LEU A 65 10.35 9.97 -6.75
N THR A 66 11.28 9.06 -7.07
CA THR A 66 11.07 8.02 -8.08
C THR A 66 10.02 6.99 -7.66
N GLY A 67 10.03 6.58 -6.40
CA GLY A 67 9.03 5.68 -5.83
C GLY A 67 7.60 6.22 -5.92
N ILE A 68 7.39 7.53 -5.69
CA ILE A 68 6.08 8.17 -5.81
C ILE A 68 5.56 8.07 -7.24
N VAL A 69 6.40 8.35 -8.25
CA VAL A 69 6.01 8.24 -9.67
C VAL A 69 5.62 6.80 -10.00
N VAL A 70 6.40 5.81 -9.54
CA VAL A 70 6.09 4.38 -9.72
C VAL A 70 4.79 4.00 -9.03
N ALA A 71 4.52 4.49 -7.81
CA ALA A 71 3.28 4.22 -7.08
C ALA A 71 2.05 4.80 -7.78
N ILE A 72 2.16 6.00 -8.35
CA ILE A 72 1.09 6.62 -9.16
C ILE A 72 0.84 5.79 -10.42
N ALA A 73 1.88 5.35 -11.12
CA ALA A 73 1.74 4.50 -12.31
C ALA A 73 1.11 3.14 -11.97
N ALA A 74 1.54 2.50 -10.88
CA ALA A 74 0.95 1.26 -10.39
C ALA A 74 -0.53 1.44 -10.00
N THR A 75 -0.88 2.58 -9.39
CA THR A 75 -2.28 2.92 -9.06
C THR A 75 -3.12 3.12 -10.31
N ALA A 76 -2.60 3.82 -11.32
CA ALA A 76 -3.28 3.99 -12.60
C ALA A 76 -3.52 2.65 -13.29
N LEU A 77 -2.52 1.77 -13.32
CA LEU A 77 -2.65 0.42 -13.84
C LEU A 77 -3.67 -0.42 -13.06
N ALA A 78 -3.60 -0.40 -11.73
CA ALA A 78 -4.54 -1.12 -10.88
C ALA A 78 -5.98 -0.65 -11.07
N LEU A 79 -6.21 0.65 -11.24
CA LEU A 79 -7.52 1.21 -11.55
C LEU A 79 -7.99 0.82 -12.96
N ALA A 80 -7.11 0.79 -13.95
CA ALA A 80 -7.44 0.34 -15.31
C ALA A 80 -7.87 -1.14 -15.29
N LEU A 81 -7.13 -1.99 -14.58
CA LEU A 81 -7.48 -3.40 -14.38
C LEU A 81 -8.78 -3.56 -13.60
N ALA A 82 -8.98 -2.77 -12.54
CA ALA A 82 -10.21 -2.85 -11.75
C ALA A 82 -11.45 -2.42 -12.55
N ARG A 83 -11.33 -1.42 -13.44
CA ARG A 83 -12.40 -1.05 -14.38
C ARG A 83 -12.67 -2.17 -15.38
N GLN A 84 -11.63 -2.76 -15.95
CA GLN A 84 -11.80 -3.89 -16.87
C GLN A 84 -12.48 -5.09 -16.19
N LEU A 85 -12.17 -5.35 -14.92
CA LEU A 85 -12.82 -6.39 -14.16
C LEU A 85 -14.30 -6.05 -13.88
N LEU A 86 -14.60 -4.79 -13.58
CA LEU A 86 -15.96 -4.31 -13.41
C LEU A 86 -16.80 -4.51 -14.69
N ASP A 87 -16.23 -4.22 -15.85
CA ASP A 87 -16.92 -4.42 -17.14
C ASP A 87 -17.19 -5.91 -17.43
N LEU A 88 -16.34 -6.82 -16.93
CA LEU A 88 -16.47 -8.27 -17.11
C LEU A 88 -17.40 -8.94 -16.08
N GLN A 89 -17.37 -8.50 -14.82
CA GLN A 89 -18.03 -9.18 -13.70
C GLN A 89 -19.20 -8.41 -13.09
N GLY A 90 -19.36 -7.11 -13.40
CA GLY A 90 -20.39 -6.25 -12.82
C GLY A 90 -20.13 -5.79 -11.38
N GLU A 91 -19.10 -6.30 -10.70
CA GLU A 91 -18.78 -5.97 -9.31
C GLU A 91 -17.29 -5.64 -9.08
N MET A 92 -17.01 -4.76 -8.10
CA MET A 92 -15.65 -4.36 -7.69
C MET A 92 -15.13 -5.13 -6.47
N ARG A 93 -15.52 -6.41 -6.34
CA ARG A 93 -15.15 -7.29 -5.23
C ARG A 93 -14.38 -8.49 -5.76
N LEU A 94 -13.39 -8.95 -5.01
CA LEU A 94 -12.76 -10.23 -5.30
C LEU A 94 -13.67 -11.35 -4.78
N PRO A 95 -13.83 -12.47 -5.52
CA PRO A 95 -14.52 -13.64 -5.00
C PRO A 95 -13.85 -14.09 -3.70
N GLU A 96 -14.62 -14.27 -2.63
CA GLU A 96 -14.11 -14.99 -1.46
C GLU A 96 -13.83 -16.42 -1.92
N GLU A 97 -12.64 -16.97 -1.63
CA GLU A 97 -12.39 -18.39 -1.83
C GLU A 97 -13.43 -19.14 -0.98
N GLU A 98 -14.48 -19.65 -1.62
CA GLU A 98 -15.35 -20.67 -1.02
C GLU A 98 -14.45 -21.86 -0.73
N LEU A 99 -13.94 -21.91 0.50
CA LEU A 99 -13.41 -23.13 1.10
C LEU A 99 -14.52 -24.17 0.99
N ASP A 100 -14.38 -25.02 -0.03
CA ASP A 100 -15.19 -26.17 -0.38
C ASP A 100 -15.56 -26.95 0.89
N LYS A 101 -16.69 -26.58 1.50
CA LYS A 101 -17.26 -27.24 2.68
C LYS A 101 -17.87 -28.59 2.32
N ASP A 102 -18.09 -28.87 1.04
CA ASP A 102 -18.65 -30.15 0.57
C ASP A 102 -17.63 -31.30 0.67
N ARG A 103 -16.34 -31.02 0.91
CA ARG A 103 -15.30 -32.05 1.04
C ARG A 103 -15.02 -32.51 2.48
N LEU A 104 -15.76 -32.00 3.47
CA LEU A 104 -15.66 -32.43 4.87
C LEU A 104 -16.87 -33.28 5.33
N ASP A 105 -17.87 -33.48 4.47
CA ASP A 105 -19.07 -34.27 4.76
C ASP A 105 -19.03 -35.70 4.15
N VAL A 106 -17.84 -36.28 3.92
CA VAL A 106 -17.65 -37.67 3.48
C VAL A 106 -16.99 -38.52 4.55
#